data_AF-A0A536YI52-F1
#
_entry.id   AF-A0A536YI52-F1
#
_cell.length_a   1.000
_cell.length_b   1.000
_cell.length_c   1.000
_cell.angle_alpha   90.00
_cell.angle_beta   90.00
_cell.angle_gamma   90.00
#
_symmetry.space_group_name_H-M   'P 1'
#
loop_
_entity.id
_entity.type
_entity.pdbx_description
1 polymer ?
#
loop_
_entity_poly.entity_id
_entity_poly.type
_entity_poly.pdbx_seq_one_letter_code
_entity_poly.pdbx_strand_id
1 'polypeptide(L)'
;GGIAERRSLAEWVSDGITGFAFPGDLSSDPVGLLMLEEQAGPTYWLVFNNWYVLMRYNRSRLYASAVWELAQAIKLAADDGS
;
A
#
# COMPACT_ATOMS: atom_id res chain seq x y z
N GLY A 1 -3.44 13.24 6.74
CA GLY A 1 -3.37 11.96 5.97
C GLY A 1 -4.73 11.49 5.51
N GLY A 2 -4.90 10.98 4.29
CA GLY A 2 -6.15 10.40 3.76
C GLY A 2 -5.94 9.18 2.85
N ILE A 3 -7.03 8.50 2.47
CA ILE A 3 -7.04 7.52 1.37
C ILE A 3 -7.86 8.16 0.24
N ALA A 4 -7.27 8.27 -0.95
CA ALA A 4 -7.99 8.73 -2.13
C ALA A 4 -8.97 7.66 -2.65
N GLU A 5 -9.90 8.06 -3.51
CA GLU A 5 -10.82 7.14 -4.17
C GLU A 5 -10.07 6.00 -4.89
N ARG A 6 -10.62 4.79 -4.84
CA ARG A 6 -10.01 3.63 -5.51
C ARG A 6 -10.29 3.69 -7.00
N ARG A 7 -9.22 3.64 -7.80
CA ARG A 7 -9.28 3.72 -9.27
C ARG A 7 -8.34 2.69 -9.88
N SER A 8 -8.48 2.44 -11.19
CA SER A 8 -7.56 1.54 -11.88
C SER A 8 -6.13 2.09 -11.85
N LEU A 9 -5.15 1.20 -12.02
CA LEU A 9 -3.76 1.64 -12.08
C LEU A 9 -3.51 2.59 -13.27
N ALA A 10 -4.15 2.33 -14.42
CA ALA A 10 -4.03 3.16 -15.61
C ALA A 10 -4.48 4.60 -15.37
N GLU A 11 -5.55 4.80 -14.60
CA GLU A 11 -6.03 6.13 -14.24
C GLU A 11 -5.02 6.87 -13.35
N TRP A 12 -4.44 6.20 -12.34
CA TRP A 12 -3.39 6.81 -11.51
C TRP A 12 -2.18 7.25 -12.32
N VAL A 13 -1.75 6.41 -13.27
CA VAL A 13 -0.64 6.74 -14.18
C VAL A 13 -1.01 7.92 -15.07
N SER A 14 -2.24 7.99 -15.58
CA SER A 14 -2.73 9.14 -16.37
C SER A 14 -2.74 10.43 -15.56
N ASP A 15 -2.97 10.36 -14.25
CA ASP A 15 -2.94 11.51 -13.33
C ASP A 15 -1.50 11.85 -12.85
N GLY A 16 -0.47 11.19 -13.41
CA GLY A 16 0.94 11.45 -13.13
C GLY A 16 1.53 10.71 -11.93
N ILE A 17 0.74 9.84 -11.28
CA ILE A 17 1.20 9.00 -10.18
C ILE A 17 1.98 7.81 -10.76
N THR A 18 3.30 7.92 -10.76
CA THR A 18 4.24 6.97 -11.38
C THR A 18 5.33 6.54 -10.38
N GLY A 19 6.23 5.64 -10.79
CA GLY A 19 7.39 5.23 -9.97
C GLY A 19 7.15 4.03 -9.03
N PHE A 20 6.04 3.31 -9.20
CA PHE A 20 5.76 2.09 -8.46
C PHE A 20 6.09 0.85 -9.29
N ALA A 21 6.57 -0.20 -8.63
CA ALA A 21 6.77 -1.52 -9.24
C ALA A 21 5.55 -2.41 -8.96
N PHE A 22 5.02 -3.07 -10.00
CA PHE A 22 3.81 -3.89 -9.91
C PHE A 22 4.14 -5.37 -10.12
N PRO A 23 3.70 -6.27 -9.22
CA PRO A 23 3.76 -7.69 -9.48
C PRO A 23 2.64 -8.10 -10.45
N GLY A 24 2.99 -8.33 -11.72
CA GLY A 24 2.06 -8.89 -12.72
C GLY A 24 1.05 -7.90 -13.29
N ASP A 25 0.04 -8.43 -13.99
CA ASP A 25 -1.06 -7.66 -14.59
C ASP A 25 -2.13 -7.36 -13.54
N LEU A 26 -2.04 -6.18 -12.95
CA LEU A 26 -3.01 -5.62 -11.99
C LEU A 26 -3.84 -4.49 -12.64
N SER A 27 -3.86 -4.41 -13.98
CA SER A 27 -4.33 -3.23 -14.70
C SER A 27 -5.80 -2.88 -14.43
N SER A 28 -6.64 -3.86 -14.14
CA SER A 28 -8.08 -3.67 -13.92
C SER A 28 -8.50 -3.54 -12.45
N ASP A 29 -7.67 -3.94 -11.49
CA ASP A 29 -8.08 -3.95 -10.09
C ASP A 29 -8.06 -2.53 -9.48
N PRO A 30 -9.10 -2.12 -8.71
CA PRO A 30 -9.10 -0.81 -8.08
C PRO A 30 -8.03 -0.70 -6.98
N VAL A 31 -7.12 0.25 -7.15
CA VAL A 31 -6.02 0.57 -6.23
C VAL A 31 -6.29 1.93 -5.57
N GLY A 32 -6.00 2.03 -4.28
CA GLY A 32 -6.07 3.30 -3.56
C GLY A 32 -4.70 3.96 -3.43
N LEU A 33 -4.68 5.29 -3.36
CA LEU A 33 -3.51 6.07 -2.96
C LEU A 33 -3.65 6.44 -1.48
N LEU A 34 -2.71 5.98 -0.66
CA LEU A 34 -2.63 6.26 0.77
C LEU A 34 -1.51 7.26 1.05
N MET A 35 -1.83 8.31 1.81
CA MET A 35 -0.82 9.20 2.39
C MET A 35 -0.72 8.96 3.90
N LEU A 36 0.50 8.63 4.35
CA LEU A 36 0.89 8.54 5.76
C LEU A 36 1.75 9.75 6.14
N GLU A 37 1.56 10.24 7.36
CA GLU A 37 2.39 11.31 7.91
C GLU A 37 3.54 10.67 8.69
N GLU A 38 4.78 10.93 8.26
CA GLU A 38 5.98 10.45 8.94
C GLU A 38 6.89 11.63 9.33
N GLN A 39 7.89 11.35 10.17
CA GLN A 39 8.79 12.38 10.69
C GLN A 39 9.63 13.05 9.60
N ALA A 40 10.01 12.31 8.56
CA ALA A 40 10.82 12.81 7.44
C ALA A 40 9.99 13.49 6.34
N GLY A 41 8.66 13.50 6.47
CA GLY A 41 7.73 13.96 5.43
C GLY A 41 6.63 12.94 5.17
N PRO A 42 5.67 13.25 4.29
CA PRO A 42 4.61 12.32 3.94
C PRO A 42 5.15 11.19 3.06
N THR A 43 4.70 9.96 3.32
CA THR A 43 4.95 8.81 2.45
C THR A 43 3.67 8.44 1.70
N TYR A 44 3.83 8.12 0.42
CA TYR A 44 2.73 7.74 -0.48
C TYR A 44 2.83 6.27 -0.86
N TRP A 45 1.71 5.57 -0.68
CA TRP A 45 1.61 4.13 -0.89
C TRP A 45 0.47 3.84 -1.86
N LEU A 46 0.69 2.94 -2.81
CA LEU A 46 -0.39 2.29 -3.53
C LEU A 46 -0.86 1.08 -2.72
N VAL A 47 -2.14 1.08 -2.35
CA VAL A 47 -2.74 0.04 -1.52
C VAL A 47 -3.78 -0.76 -2.30
N PHE A 48 -3.58 -2.08 -2.33
CA PHE A 48 -4.43 -3.03 -3.05
C PHE A 48 -5.50 -3.62 -2.13
N ASN A 49 -6.40 -4.43 -2.70
CA ASN A 49 -7.55 -4.99 -1.98
C ASN A 49 -7.16 -5.72 -0.68
N ASN A 50 -6.04 -6.46 -0.66
CA ASN A 50 -5.58 -7.16 0.53
C ASN A 50 -5.24 -6.21 1.70
N TRP A 51 -4.78 -5.00 1.42
CA TRP A 51 -4.54 -4.00 2.46
C TRP A 51 -5.86 -3.52 3.09
N TYR A 52 -6.92 -3.37 2.28
CA TYR A 52 -8.27 -3.05 2.79
C TYR A 52 -8.86 -4.16 3.67
N VAL A 53 -8.47 -5.42 3.45
CA VAL A 53 -8.87 -6.53 4.32
C VAL A 53 -8.31 -6.36 5.74
N LEU A 54 -7.08 -5.84 5.91
CA LEU A 54 -6.51 -5.56 7.23
C LEU A 54 -7.35 -4.55 8.02
N MET A 55 -7.92 -3.55 7.33
CA MET A 55 -8.79 -2.56 7.96
C MET A 55 -10.12 -3.12 8.48
N ARG A 56 -10.49 -4.37 8.13
CA ARG A 56 -11.66 -5.06 8.68
C ARG A 56 -11.45 -5.50 10.12
N TYR A 57 -10.20 -5.75 10.53
CA TYR A 57 -9.85 -6.05 11.91
C TYR A 57 -9.80 -4.78 12.76
N ASN A 58 -9.26 -3.69 12.20
CA ASN A 58 -9.22 -2.39 12.84
C ASN A 58 -9.24 -1.29 11.76
N ARG A 59 -10.21 -0.37 11.82
CA ARG A 59 -10.41 0.72 10.83
C ARG A 59 -9.38 1.84 10.99
N SER A 60 -8.11 1.49 11.16
CA SER A 60 -6.96 2.40 11.27
C SER A 60 -5.96 2.11 10.16
N ARG A 61 -5.55 3.16 9.46
CA ARG A 61 -4.58 3.09 8.36
C ARG A 61 -3.16 2.85 8.86
N LEU A 62 -2.83 3.43 10.02
CA LEU A 62 -1.55 3.18 10.70
C LEU A 62 -1.48 1.72 11.15
N TYR A 63 -2.57 1.16 11.66
CA TYR A 63 -2.63 -0.25 12.02
C TYR A 63 -2.38 -1.17 10.81
N ALA A 64 -3.12 -0.97 9.71
CA ALA A 64 -2.98 -1.79 8.52
C ALA A 64 -1.56 -1.71 7.91
N SER A 65 -0.96 -0.52 7.92
CA SER A 65 0.40 -0.31 7.41
C SER A 65 1.45 -0.97 8.32
N ALA A 66 1.34 -0.78 9.65
CA ALA A 66 2.25 -1.40 10.61
C ALA A 66 2.19 -2.94 10.58
N VAL A 67 0.99 -3.53 10.42
CA VAL A 67 0.85 -5.00 10.28
C VAL A 67 1.54 -5.50 9.01
N TRP A 68 1.39 -4.78 7.89
CA TRP A 68 2.05 -5.15 6.65
C TRP A 68 3.58 -5.01 6.76
N GLU A 69 4.09 -3.90 7.29
CA GLU A 69 5.52 -3.67 7.50
C GLU A 69 6.14 -4.74 8.39
N LEU A 70 5.47 -5.08 9.49
CA LEU A 70 5.91 -6.15 10.39
C LEU A 70 5.97 -7.51 9.67
N ALA A 71 4.96 -7.84 8.87
CA ALA A 71 4.96 -9.10 8.11
C ALA A 71 6.13 -9.17 7.10
N GLN A 72 6.43 -8.05 6.44
CA GLN A 72 7.58 -7.96 5.53
C GLN A 72 8.92 -8.10 6.27
N ALA A 73 9.06 -7.46 7.45
CA ALA A 73 10.26 -7.58 8.27
C ALA A 73 10.47 -9.03 8.77
N ILE A 74 9.41 -9.71 9.19
CA ILE A 74 9.48 -11.13 9.59
C ILE A 74 9.88 -12.01 8.41
N LYS A 75 9.29 -11.79 7.23
CA LYS A 75 9.65 -12.53 6.01
C LYS A 75 11.13 -12.35 5.67
N LEU A 76 11.61 -11.11 5.63
CA LEU A 76 13.00 -10.81 5.35
C LEU A 76 13.94 -11.50 6.35
N ALA A 77 13.64 -11.41 7.65
CA ALA A 77 14.44 -12.06 8.68
C ALA A 77 14.44 -13.59 8.57
N ALA A 78 13.36 -14.20 8.06
CA ALA A 78 13.30 -15.64 7.81
C ALA A 78 14.11 -16.04 6.57
N ASP A 79 14.08 -15.23 5.51
CA ASP A 79 14.82 -15.47 4.27
C ASP A 79 16.34 -15.25 4.45
N ASP A 80 16.76 -14.29 5.30
CA ASP A 80 18.18 -14.02 5.61
C ASP A 80 18.85 -15.11 6.47
N GLY A 81 18.05 -15.95 7.14
CA GLY A 81 18.52 -17.08 7.95
C GLY A 81 18.64 -18.41 7.19
N SER A 82 18.26 -18.45 5.91
CA SER A 82 18.34 -19.62 5.01
C SER A 82 19.48 -19.52 4.01
#